data_AF-A0A706W0M2-F1
#
_entry.id   AF-A0A706W0M2-F1
#
_cell.length_a   1.000
_cell.length_b   1.000
_cell.length_c   1.000
_cell.angle_alpha   90.00
_cell.angle_beta   90.00
_cell.angle_gamma   90.00
#
_symmetry.space_group_name_H-M   'P 1'
#
loop_
_entity.id
_entity.type
_entity.pdbx_description
1 polymer ?
#
loop_
_entity_poly.entity_id
_entity_poly.type
_entity_poly.pdbx_seq_one_letter_code
_entity_poly.pdbx_strand_id
1 'polypeptide(L)' 'EREISVVLHQDVPFGHKFAICDVPFHGEVYKYGESIGRATQEIKSGDYVHVHNVESERGRGDWK' A
#
# COMPACT_ATOMS: atom_id res chain seq x y z
N GLU A 1 21.10 -2.37 -9.18
CA GLU A 1 20.03 -2.70 -8.22
C GLU A 1 20.00 -1.65 -7.12
N ARG A 2 18.82 -1.42 -6.53
CA ARG A 2 18.67 -0.54 -5.36
C ARG A 2 18.47 -1.42 -4.13
N GLU A 3 19.39 -1.35 -3.19
CA GLU A 3 19.22 -1.95 -1.88
C GLU A 3 18.33 -1.04 -1.02
N ILE A 4 17.37 -1.63 -0.31
CA ILE A 4 16.52 -0.94 0.66
C ILE A 4 16.45 -1.77 1.93
N SER A 5 16.48 -1.10 3.08
CA SER A 5 16.24 -1.69 4.38
C SER A 5 14.97 -1.08 4.96
N VAL A 6 14.09 -1.93 5.49
CA VAL A 6 12.78 -1.54 6.00
C VAL A 6 12.55 -2.26 7.34
N VAL A 7 12.16 -1.52 8.37
CA VAL A 7 11.76 -2.05 9.67
C VAL A 7 10.25 -2.22 9.66
N LEU A 8 9.74 -3.40 10.03
CA LEU A 8 8.30 -3.64 10.12
C LEU A 8 7.74 -3.08 11.43
N HIS A 9 6.60 -2.37 11.35
CA HIS A 9 5.92 -1.82 12.53
C HIS A 9 4.86 -2.75 13.13
N GLN A 10 4.40 -3.73 12.35
CA GLN A 10 3.42 -4.74 12.76
C GLN A 10 3.76 -6.10 12.15
N ASP A 11 3.19 -7.17 12.71
CA ASP A 11 3.24 -8.50 12.09
C ASP A 11 2.55 -8.48 10.72
N VAL A 12 3.20 -9.07 9.71
CA VAL A 12 2.66 -9.19 8.36
C VAL A 12 2.40 -10.66 8.07
N PRO A 13 1.12 -11.08 7.92
CA PRO A 13 0.79 -12.46 7.61
C PRO A 13 1.42 -12.94 6.29
N PHE A 14 1.63 -14.25 6.16
CA PHE A 14 2.15 -14.83 4.92
C PHE A 14 1.25 -14.47 3.72
N GLY A 15 1.87 -14.05 2.61
CA GLY A 15 1.17 -13.64 1.39
C GLY A 15 0.61 -12.21 1.40
N HIS A 16 0.74 -11.49 2.52
CA HIS A 16 0.34 -10.11 2.63
C HIS A 16 1.46 -9.15 2.20
N LYS A 17 1.16 -7.84 2.15
CA LYS A 17 2.08 -6.80 1.68
C LYS A 17 2.51 -5.91 2.84
N PHE A 18 3.66 -5.30 2.71
CA PHE A 18 4.09 -4.15 3.52
C PHE A 18 4.59 -3.04 2.59
N ALA A 19 4.63 -1.81 3.09
CA ALA A 19 5.09 -0.66 2.31
C ALA A 19 6.62 -0.58 2.29
N ILE A 20 7.20 -0.28 1.12
CA ILE A 20 8.65 -0.06 0.96
C ILE A 20 9.03 1.43 0.91
N CYS A 21 8.02 2.30 0.98
CA CYS A 21 8.12 3.75 1.03
C CYS A 21 6.84 4.32 1.64
N ASP A 22 6.87 5.58 2.07
CA ASP A 22 5.68 6.28 2.54
C ASP A 22 4.68 6.46 1.38
N VAL A 23 3.39 6.30 1.69
CA VAL A 23 2.26 6.60 0.82
C VAL A 23 1.35 7.57 1.57
N PRO A 24 1.16 8.81 1.06
CA PRO A 24 0.27 9.76 1.70
C PRO A 24 -1.19 9.29 1.60
N PHE A 25 -2.07 9.88 2.39
CA PHE A 25 -3.52 9.69 2.24
C PHE A 25 -3.96 9.97 0.80
N HIS A 26 -4.79 9.09 0.24
CA HIS A 26 -5.18 9.06 -1.18
C HIS A 26 -4.03 8.88 -2.19
N GLY A 27 -2.80 8.62 -1.73
CA GLY A 27 -1.69 8.25 -2.59
C GLY A 27 -1.94 6.90 -3.28
N GLU A 28 -1.48 6.77 -4.51
CA GLU A 28 -1.56 5.52 -5.26
C GLU A 28 -0.59 4.46 -4.71
N VAL A 29 -1.07 3.23 -4.65
CA VAL A 29 -0.28 2.08 -4.23
C VAL A 29 0.03 1.24 -5.45
N TYR A 30 1.32 1.02 -5.70
CA TYR A 30 1.81 0.30 -6.86
C TYR A 30 2.27 -1.11 -6.51
N LYS A 31 1.93 -2.08 -7.35
CA LYS A 31 2.47 -3.44 -7.30
C LYS A 31 2.66 -3.95 -8.73
N TYR A 32 3.84 -4.50 -9.03
CA TYR A 32 4.18 -4.99 -10.38
C TYR A 32 4.08 -3.92 -11.48
N GLY A 33 4.34 -2.66 -11.15
CA GLY A 33 4.28 -1.54 -12.11
C GLY A 33 2.88 -0.97 -12.34
N GLU A 34 1.85 -1.52 -11.70
CA GLU A 34 0.46 -1.10 -11.88
C GLU A 34 -0.14 -0.57 -10.56
N SER A 35 -1.02 0.44 -10.66
CA SER A 35 -1.83 0.85 -9.51
C SER A 35 -2.78 -0.30 -9.13
N ILE A 36 -2.73 -0.66 -7.84
CA ILE A 36 -3.66 -1.62 -7.24
C ILE A 36 -4.78 -0.94 -6.47
N GLY A 37 -4.70 0.38 -6.28
CA GLY A 37 -5.62 1.14 -5.45
C GLY A 37 -4.98 2.40 -4.85
N ARG A 38 -5.75 3.09 -3.99
CA ARG A 38 -5.28 4.24 -3.20
C ARG A 38 -5.27 3.93 -1.71
N ALA A 39 -4.36 4.58 -1.01
CA ALA A 39 -4.30 4.53 0.44
C ALA A 39 -5.51 5.26 1.05
N THR A 40 -6.22 4.59 1.97
CA THR A 40 -7.36 5.17 2.72
C THR A 40 -6.94 5.86 4.01
N GLN A 41 -5.66 5.78 4.33
CA GLN A 41 -4.98 6.49 5.41
C GLN A 41 -3.52 6.71 5.00
N GLU A 42 -2.76 7.49 5.76
CA GLU A 42 -1.31 7.53 5.57
C GLU A 42 -0.69 6.15 5.87
N ILE A 43 0.24 5.71 5.03
CA ILE A 43 0.97 4.45 5.19
C ILE A 43 2.46 4.79 5.22
N LYS A 44 3.16 4.41 6.27
CA LYS A 44 4.61 4.59 6.40
C LYS A 44 5.36 3.38 5.84
N SER A 45 6.59 3.59 5.40
CA SER A 45 7.49 2.47 5.08
C SER A 45 7.55 1.50 6.26
N GLY A 46 7.37 0.20 5.98
CA GLY A 46 7.30 -0.85 7.00
C GLY A 46 5.91 -1.18 7.52
N ASP A 47 4.89 -0.38 7.20
CA ASP A 47 3.52 -0.67 7.62
C ASP A 47 2.92 -1.85 6.84
N TYR A 48 2.08 -2.61 7.52
CA TYR A 48 1.26 -3.67 6.92
C TYR A 48 0.22 -3.09 5.93
N VAL A 49 0.23 -3.53 4.67
CA VAL A 49 -0.63 -3.03 3.59
C VAL A 49 -1.67 -4.05 3.13
N HIS A 50 -2.95 -3.77 3.38
CA HIS A 50 -4.08 -4.62 3.00
C HIS A 50 -5.39 -3.84 2.84
N VAL A 51 -6.52 -4.53 2.79
CA VAL A 51 -7.84 -3.93 2.54
C VAL A 51 -8.28 -2.90 3.59
N HIS A 52 -7.67 -2.90 4.78
CA HIS A 52 -7.98 -1.93 5.84
C HIS A 52 -7.37 -0.55 5.59
N ASN A 53 -6.31 -0.46 4.77
CA ASN A 53 -5.61 0.79 4.47
C ASN A 53 -5.42 1.06 2.97
N VAL A 54 -5.88 0.17 2.10
CA VAL A 54 -5.85 0.33 0.64
C VAL A 54 -7.18 -0.10 0.04
N GLU A 55 -7.71 0.77 -0.82
CA GLU A 55 -8.94 0.52 -1.56
C GLU A 55 -8.65 0.40 -3.04
N SER A 56 -9.22 -0.63 -3.69
CA SER A 56 -9.07 -0.79 -5.14
C SER A 56 -9.91 0.23 -5.90
N GLU A 57 -9.32 0.84 -6.92
CA GLU A 57 -10.00 1.75 -7.83
C GLU A 57 -10.72 1.01 -8.97
N ARG A 58 -10.43 -0.28 -9.15
CA ARG A 58 -11.00 -1.06 -10.24
C ARG A 58 -12.46 -1.38 -9.95
N GLY A 59 -13.35 -1.07 -10.91
CA GLY A 59 -14.78 -1.41 -10.83
C GLY A 59 -15.61 -0.45 -9.97
N ARG A 60 -15.10 0.75 -9.67
CA ARG A 60 -15.75 1.75 -8.81
C ARG A 60 -16.45 2.81 -9.67
N GLY A 61 -17.78 2.83 -9.62
CA GLY A 61 -18.61 3.77 -10.38
C GLY A 61 -18.98 5.05 -9.63
N ASP A 62 -18.62 5.10 -8.35
CA ASP A 62 -18.93 6.13 -7.36
C ASP A 62 -17.81 7.18 -7.20
N TRP A 63 -16.65 6.94 -7.80
CA TRP A 63 -15.52 7.87 -7.81
C TRP A 63 -15.67 8.84 -8.99
N LYS A 64 -16.52 9.86 -8.84
CA LYS A 64 -16.63 11.02 -9.72
C LYS A 64 -16.61 12.32 -8.92
#